data_AF-A0AAP5V1U2-F1
#
_entry.id   AF-A0AAP5V1U2-F1
#
_cell.length_a   1.000
_cell.length_b   1.000
_cell.length_c   1.000
_cell.angle_alpha   90.00
_cell.angle_beta   90.00
_cell.angle_gamma   90.00
#
_symmetry.space_group_name_H-M   'P 1'
#
loop_
_entity.id
_entity.type
_entity.pdbx_description
1 polymer ?
#
loop_
_entity_poly.entity_id
_entity_poly.type
_entity_poly.pdbx_seq_one_letter_code
_entity_poly.pdbx_strand_id
1 'polypeptide(L)'
;MNEVSERLSFFAALYQVDEHPLTGMWLLYGTIVVLSVIVFKLGFAKRLPVLKAAAVYLFLVLGCTVLTFFGVFLPVGEGLVVAALILIVYKIRLHQSKKSQSAKPQ
;
A
#
# COMPACT_ATOMS: atom_id res chain seq x y z
N MET A 1 -26.23 -6.99 16.92
CA MET A 1 -25.15 -6.16 16.33
C MET A 1 -23.88 -6.97 16.48
N ASN A 2 -23.21 -7.41 15.39
CA ASN A 2 -21.87 -8.06 15.33
C ASN A 2 -21.78 -9.26 14.35
N GLU A 3 -22.22 -9.12 13.10
CA GLU A 3 -21.84 -10.09 12.04
C GLU A 3 -21.33 -9.40 10.76
N VAL A 4 -21.76 -8.17 10.49
CA VAL A 4 -21.33 -7.41 9.29
C VAL A 4 -19.93 -6.82 9.45
N SER A 5 -19.56 -6.34 10.66
CA SER A 5 -18.24 -5.75 10.93
C SER A 5 -17.07 -6.74 10.85
N GLU A 6 -17.31 -8.05 10.97
CA GLU A 6 -16.24 -9.06 10.89
C GLU A 6 -15.80 -9.34 9.45
N ARG A 7 -16.64 -9.01 8.45
CA ARG A 7 -16.30 -9.14 7.03
C ARG A 7 -15.81 -7.84 6.40
N LEU A 8 -16.03 -6.71 7.07
CA LEU A 8 -15.53 -5.41 6.64
C LEU A 8 -14.05 -5.31 7.02
N SER A 9 -13.23 -4.91 6.06
CA SER A 9 -11.83 -4.57 6.32
C SER A 9 -11.72 -3.56 7.45
N PHE A 10 -10.65 -3.65 8.25
CA PHE A 10 -10.36 -2.69 9.33
C PHE A 10 -10.52 -1.23 8.88
N PHE A 11 -10.02 -0.90 7.68
CA PHE A 11 -10.16 0.44 7.11
C PHE A 11 -11.59 0.80 6.68
N ALA A 12 -12.40 -0.16 6.22
CA ALA A 12 -13.80 0.10 5.87
C ALA A 12 -14.64 0.39 7.13
N ALA A 13 -14.38 -0.35 8.21
CA ALA A 13 -14.97 -0.08 9.51
C ALA A 13 -14.47 1.25 10.11
N LEU A 14 -13.17 1.56 9.97
CA LEU A 14 -12.55 2.78 10.51
C LEU A 14 -13.06 4.06 9.81
N TYR A 15 -13.42 3.97 8.54
CA TYR A 15 -14.00 5.08 7.79
C TYR A 15 -15.54 5.14 7.83
N GLN A 16 -16.20 4.31 8.67
CA GLN A 16 -17.66 4.29 8.82
C GLN A 16 -18.39 4.27 7.46
N VAL A 17 -17.95 3.40 6.54
CA VAL A 17 -18.60 3.23 5.23
C VAL A 17 -20.09 2.89 5.37
N ASP A 18 -20.49 2.26 6.47
CA ASP A 18 -21.88 1.95 6.78
C ASP A 18 -22.76 3.18 7.06
N GLU A 19 -22.19 4.26 7.61
CA GLU A 19 -22.93 5.48 7.98
C GLU A 19 -22.93 6.50 6.84
N HIS A 20 -21.80 6.65 6.15
CA HIS A 20 -21.63 7.54 4.99
C HIS A 20 -20.89 6.85 3.83
N PRO A 21 -21.59 6.04 3.01
CA PRO A 21 -20.95 5.19 2.00
C PRO A 21 -20.21 5.99 0.92
N LEU A 22 -20.71 7.17 0.54
CA LEU A 22 -20.05 8.03 -0.44
C LEU A 22 -18.70 8.55 0.06
N THR A 23 -18.67 9.10 1.27
CA THR A 23 -17.46 9.71 1.86
C THR A 23 -16.44 8.64 2.27
N GLY A 24 -16.91 7.57 2.93
CA GLY A 24 -16.06 6.48 3.39
C GLY A 24 -15.37 5.76 2.24
N MET A 25 -16.05 5.54 1.11
CA MET A 25 -15.46 4.90 -0.07
C MET A 25 -14.41 5.79 -0.74
N TRP A 26 -14.60 7.11 -0.77
CA TRP A 26 -13.59 8.07 -1.25
C TRP A 26 -12.34 8.11 -0.36
N LEU A 27 -12.51 8.11 0.97
CA LEU A 27 -11.39 8.05 1.92
C LEU A 27 -10.63 6.73 1.82
N LEU A 28 -11.34 5.62 1.69
CA LEU A 28 -10.77 4.30 1.53
C LEU A 28 -10.03 4.16 0.19
N TYR A 29 -10.61 4.69 -0.90
CA TYR A 29 -9.95 4.80 -2.21
C TYR A 29 -8.64 5.60 -2.11
N GLY A 30 -8.70 6.80 -1.51
CA GLY A 30 -7.52 7.64 -1.31
C GLY A 30 -6.43 6.95 -0.50
N THR A 31 -6.80 6.25 0.57
CA THR A 31 -5.87 5.50 1.42
C THR A 31 -5.20 4.37 0.65
N ILE A 32 -5.99 3.57 -0.09
CA ILE A 32 -5.47 2.46 -0.91
C ILE A 32 -4.53 3.00 -1.98
N VAL A 33 -4.91 4.07 -2.69
CA VAL A 33 -4.05 4.69 -3.71
C VAL A 33 -2.75 5.16 -3.10
N VAL A 34 -2.79 5.90 -1.98
CA VAL A 34 -1.58 6.42 -1.32
C VAL A 34 -0.67 5.28 -0.86
N LEU A 35 -1.21 4.27 -0.16
CA LEU A 35 -0.44 3.11 0.28
C LEU A 35 0.13 2.34 -0.91
N SER A 36 -0.64 2.15 -1.97
CA SER A 36 -0.22 1.42 -3.17
C SER A 36 0.92 2.14 -3.87
N VAL A 37 0.86 3.47 -3.94
CA VAL A 37 1.97 4.31 -4.43
C VAL A 37 3.20 4.17 -3.55
N ILE A 38 3.06 4.20 -2.22
CA ILE A 38 4.18 4.03 -1.28
C ILE A 38 4.83 2.66 -1.47
N VAL A 39 4.04 1.58 -1.45
CA VAL A 39 4.51 0.20 -1.66
C VAL A 39 5.18 0.08 -3.02
N PHE A 40 4.59 0.63 -4.08
CA PHE A 40 5.18 0.61 -5.41
C PHE A 40 6.54 1.32 -5.44
N LYS A 41 6.63 2.54 -4.89
CA LYS A 41 7.90 3.27 -4.81
C LYS A 41 8.95 2.56 -3.96
N LEU A 42 8.52 1.79 -2.95
CA LEU A 42 9.42 1.12 -2.02
C LEU A 42 9.88 -0.26 -2.53
N GLY A 43 8.97 -1.02 -3.12
CA GLY A 43 9.20 -2.36 -3.68
C GLY A 43 9.96 -2.31 -5.00
N PHE A 44 9.69 -1.31 -5.84
CA PHE A 44 10.52 -1.03 -7.00
C PHE A 44 11.72 -0.18 -6.57
N ALA A 45 12.68 -0.83 -5.89
CA ALA A 45 13.96 -0.26 -5.48
C ALA A 45 14.86 0.22 -6.65
N LYS A 46 14.33 0.30 -7.87
CA LYS A 46 15.07 0.55 -9.10
C LYS A 46 14.60 1.86 -9.72
N ARG A 47 15.58 2.67 -10.15
CA ARG A 47 15.43 3.87 -11.01
C ARG A 47 14.52 3.53 -12.21
N LEU A 48 13.21 3.64 -12.05
CA LEU A 48 12.30 3.54 -13.19
C LEU A 48 12.42 4.86 -13.95
N PRO A 49 12.76 4.83 -15.25
CA PRO A 49 12.69 6.04 -16.07
C PRO A 49 11.28 6.59 -15.97
N VAL A 50 11.17 7.91 -15.71
CA VAL A 50 9.91 8.63 -15.39
C VAL A 50 8.78 8.29 -16.37
N LEU A 51 9.12 8.03 -17.63
CA LEU A 51 8.17 7.64 -18.67
C LEU A 51 7.51 6.27 -18.42
N LYS A 52 8.27 5.27 -17.96
CA LYS A 52 7.72 3.94 -17.59
C LYS A 52 6.95 4.01 -16.28
N ALA A 53 7.38 4.87 -15.35
CA ALA A 53 6.63 5.09 -14.12
C ALA A 53 5.23 5.64 -14.41
N ALA A 54 5.09 6.59 -15.36
CA ALA A 54 3.79 7.14 -15.73
C ALA A 54 2.79 6.07 -16.20
N ALA A 55 3.21 5.14 -17.06
CA ALA A 55 2.37 4.02 -17.49
C ALA A 55 1.96 3.11 -16.32
N VAL A 56 2.88 2.87 -15.37
CA VAL A 56 2.55 2.07 -14.18
C VAL A 56 1.62 2.83 -13.24
N TYR A 57 1.79 4.14 -13.02
CA TYR A 57 0.83 4.94 -12.25
C TYR A 57 -0.56 4.93 -12.86
N LEU A 58 -0.68 4.95 -14.19
CA LEU A 58 -1.96 4.82 -14.88
C LEU A 58 -2.61 3.46 -14.58
N PHE A 59 -1.85 2.37 -14.69
CA PHE A 59 -2.30 1.03 -14.35
C PHE A 59 -2.61 0.89 -12.85
N LEU A 60 -1.86 1.58 -11.99
CA LEU A 60 -2.04 1.59 -10.54
C LEU A 60 -3.35 2.26 -10.16
N VAL A 61 -3.67 3.41 -10.76
CA VAL A 61 -4.94 4.13 -10.52
C VAL A 61 -6.12 3.27 -10.98
N LEU A 62 -6.04 2.67 -12.17
CA LEU A 62 -7.06 1.73 -12.66
C LEU A 62 -7.20 0.49 -11.75
N GLY A 63 -6.07 -0.07 -11.34
CA GLY A 63 -6.02 -1.19 -10.40
C GLY A 63 -6.59 -0.84 -9.03
N CYS A 64 -6.35 0.39 -8.53
CA CYS A 64 -6.88 0.87 -7.25
C CYS A 64 -8.40 1.01 -7.27
N THR A 65 -9.01 1.28 -8.42
CA THR A 65 -10.48 1.29 -8.58
C THR A 65 -11.05 -0.10 -8.32
N VAL A 66 -10.45 -1.14 -8.91
CA VAL A 66 -10.81 -2.53 -8.63
C VAL A 66 -10.47 -2.89 -7.18
N LEU A 67 -9.30 -2.48 -6.69
CA LEU A 67 -8.82 -2.79 -5.36
C LEU A 67 -9.67 -2.15 -4.25
N THR A 68 -10.28 -1.01 -4.52
CA THR A 68 -11.22 -0.35 -3.60
C THR A 68 -12.55 -1.08 -3.56
N PHE A 69 -13.03 -1.56 -4.71
CA PHE A 69 -14.21 -2.43 -4.77
C PHE A 69 -13.99 -3.72 -3.95
N PHE A 70 -12.82 -4.35 -4.09
CA PHE A 70 -12.44 -5.49 -3.26
C PHE A 70 -12.10 -5.08 -1.82
N GLY A 71 -11.59 -3.89 -1.57
CA GLY A 71 -11.13 -3.40 -0.27
C GLY A 71 -12.23 -3.25 0.77
N VAL A 72 -13.49 -3.15 0.31
CA VAL A 72 -14.67 -3.21 1.18
C VAL A 72 -14.82 -4.60 1.80
N PHE A 73 -14.47 -5.66 1.06
CA PHE A 73 -14.67 -7.07 1.45
C PHE A 73 -13.37 -7.80 1.83
N LEU A 74 -12.22 -7.33 1.38
CA LEU A 74 -10.90 -7.90 1.63
C LEU A 74 -10.02 -6.89 2.37
N PRO A 75 -9.23 -7.32 3.38
CA PRO A 75 -8.33 -6.48 4.20
C PRO A 75 -7.10 -5.98 3.42
N VAL A 76 -7.33 -5.37 2.26
CA VAL A 76 -6.29 -4.94 1.32
C VAL A 76 -5.44 -3.82 1.91
N GLY A 77 -6.07 -2.86 2.60
CA GLY A 77 -5.34 -1.78 3.26
C GLY A 77 -4.32 -2.31 4.25
N GLU A 78 -4.71 -3.27 5.09
CA GLU A 78 -3.82 -3.91 6.07
C GLU A 78 -2.69 -4.67 5.37
N GLY A 79 -3.01 -5.42 4.31
CA GLY A 79 -2.02 -6.11 3.49
C GLY A 79 -0.99 -5.15 2.87
N LEU A 80 -1.41 -3.98 2.39
CA LEU A 80 -0.50 -2.96 1.87
C LEU A 80 0.36 -2.34 2.98
N VAL A 81 -0.20 -2.09 4.18
CA VAL A 81 0.59 -1.62 5.34
C VAL A 81 1.66 -2.63 5.71
N VAL A 82 1.30 -3.92 5.80
CA VAL A 82 2.24 -5.00 6.13
C VAL A 82 3.31 -5.13 5.05
N ALA A 83 2.94 -5.10 3.77
CA ALA A 83 3.90 -5.14 2.67
C ALA A 83 4.86 -3.95 2.71
N ALA A 84 4.36 -2.74 2.98
CA ALA A 84 5.19 -1.55 3.15
C ALA A 84 6.17 -1.72 4.31
N LEU A 85 5.70 -2.18 5.47
CA LEU A 85 6.52 -2.46 6.66
C LEU A 85 7.65 -3.45 6.35
N ILE A 86 7.32 -4.59 5.73
CA ILE A 86 8.29 -5.62 5.34
C ILE A 86 9.37 -5.01 4.42
N LEU A 87 8.96 -4.23 3.42
CA LEU A 87 9.87 -3.57 2.49
C LEU A 87 10.75 -2.51 3.17
N ILE A 88 10.21 -1.74 4.12
CA ILE A 88 10.98 -0.77 4.92
C ILE A 88 12.08 -1.52 5.69
N VAL A 89 11.71 -2.56 6.43
CA VAL A 89 12.64 -3.36 7.23
C VAL A 89 13.71 -4.00 6.33
N TYR A 90 13.29 -4.58 5.20
CA TYR A 90 14.20 -5.16 4.21
C TYR A 90 15.20 -4.13 3.69
N LYS A 91 14.74 -2.92 3.36
CA LYS A 91 15.59 -1.84 2.83
C LYS A 91 16.60 -1.34 3.86
N ILE A 92 16.22 -1.26 5.14
CA ILE A 92 17.12 -0.89 6.23
C ILE A 92 18.22 -1.96 6.38
N ARG A 93 17.83 -3.24 6.45
CA ARG A 93 18.79 -4.36 6.51
C ARG A 93 19.77 -4.34 5.34
N LEU A 94 19.26 -4.19 4.12
CA LEU A 94 20.08 -4.23 2.91
C LEU A 94 21.10 -3.08 2.84
N HIS A 95 20.72 -1.87 3.25
CA HIS A 95 21.65 -0.74 3.31
C HIS A 95 22.72 -0.93 4.39
N GLN A 96 22.36 -1.51 5.54
CA GLN A 96 23.34 -1.81 6.59
C GLN A 96 24.36 -2.87 6.12
N SER A 97 23.93 -3.95 5.46
CA SER A 97 24.85 -4.96 4.92
C SER A 97 25.83 -4.40 3.88
N LYS A 98 25.38 -3.46 3.02
CA LYS A 98 26.27 -2.78 2.06
C LYS A 98 27.31 -1.88 2.73
N LYS A 99 26.97 -1.25 3.87
CA LYS A 99 27.89 -0.36 4.60
C LYS A 99 28.96 -1.14 5.37
N SER A 100 28.62 -2.32 5.89
CA SER A 100 29.55 -3.19 6.61
C SER A 100 30.65 -3.80 5.72
N GLN A 101 30.41 -3.91 4.41
CA GLN A 101 31.41 -4.44 3.46
C GLN A 101 32.40 -3.37 2.96
N SER A 102 32.10 -2.08 3.14
CA SER A 102 33.00 -0.98 2.76
C SER A 102 33.91 -0.52 3.89
N ALA A 103 33.78 -1.12 5.09
CA ALA A 103 34.62 -0.87 6.25
C ALA A 103 35.58 -2.04 6.52
N LYS A 104 36.27 -2.52 5.48
CA LYS A 104 37.53 -3.25 5.66
C LYS A 104 38.68 -2.27 5.43
N PRO A 105 39.25 -1.64 6.47
CA PRO A 105 40.62 -1.19 6.41
C PRO A 105 41.50 -2.46 6.38
N GLN A 106 42.30 -2.55 5.32
CA GLN A 106 43.54 -3.35 5.13
C GLN A 106 43.64 -4.67 5.92
#